data_AF-A0A382H8S7-F1
#
_entry.id   AF-A0A382H8S7-F1
#
_cell.length_a   1.000
_cell.length_b   1.000
_cell.length_c   1.000
_cell.angle_alpha   90.00
_cell.angle_beta   90.00
_cell.angle_gamma   90.00
#
_symmetry.space_group_name_H-M   'P 1'
#
loop_
_entity.id
_entity.type
_entity.pdbx_description
1 polymer ?
#
loop_
_entity_poly.entity_id
_entity_poly.type
_entity_poly.pdbx_seq_one_letter_code
_entity_poly.pdbx_strand_id
1 'polypeptide(L)'
;MNRPTDLLPVVDELLAIQTEVREHFGWKLDTDTSSARSMLEAVEASQIDNWTRPRRAANVAGLIRRMVLRPTEVAVLGAAVEADEVLRVLERPALLVAADGSAGVLSTLPDSTAERAWSRLACIVSDGDGGQGTIEAVKRGIPVFLHAHGDNFAEWESLLEIAAGTATPSPLVLTHQTPTTIPGMHNPGGFTDGDRAACVVRSMGVPNEAITMLGTRIDVVGRWSGMTDPDTKMQKLQWMDRVLRTLQIDY
;
A
#
# COMPACT_ATOMS: atom_id res chain seq x y z
N MET A 1 12.49 -20.16 -9.69
CA MET A 1 13.27 -18.93 -9.91
C MET A 1 12.33 -17.76 -9.73
N ASN A 2 12.64 -16.87 -8.82
CA ASN A 2 11.84 -15.67 -8.56
C ASN A 2 12.04 -14.70 -9.73
N ARG A 3 10.95 -14.11 -10.23
CA ARG A 3 11.02 -13.12 -11.31
C ARG A 3 11.46 -11.78 -10.71
N PRO A 4 12.12 -10.90 -11.48
CA PRO A 4 12.50 -9.56 -11.00
C PRO A 4 11.34 -8.67 -10.55
N THR A 5 10.10 -9.03 -10.90
CA THR A 5 8.87 -8.31 -10.53
C THR A 5 8.07 -9.02 -9.44
N ASP A 6 8.58 -10.12 -8.89
CA ASP A 6 7.95 -10.81 -7.77
C ASP A 6 8.32 -10.08 -6.48
N LEU A 7 7.35 -9.40 -5.87
CA LEU A 7 7.53 -8.73 -4.59
C LEU A 7 7.42 -9.75 -3.45
N LEU A 8 8.58 -10.05 -2.85
CA LEU A 8 8.79 -11.00 -1.77
C LEU A 8 9.21 -10.24 -0.49
N PRO A 9 9.04 -10.83 0.70
CA PRO A 9 9.51 -10.18 1.92
C PRO A 9 11.03 -10.07 1.88
N VAL A 10 11.58 -8.95 2.39
CA VAL A 10 13.04 -8.78 2.45
C VAL A 10 13.70 -9.66 3.52
N VAL A 11 12.91 -10.10 4.52
CA VAL A 11 13.28 -11.10 5.53
C VAL A 11 12.04 -11.93 5.90
N ASP A 12 12.22 -13.23 6.15
CA ASP A 12 11.11 -14.17 6.43
C ASP A 12 10.31 -13.80 7.70
N GLU A 13 10.93 -13.08 8.65
CA GLU A 13 10.29 -12.61 9.87
C GLU A 13 9.05 -11.74 9.60
N LEU A 14 9.00 -11.03 8.46
CA LEU A 14 7.83 -10.23 8.08
C LEU A 14 6.57 -11.09 7.86
N LEU A 15 6.73 -12.33 7.38
CA LEU A 15 5.62 -13.27 7.21
C LEU A 15 5.25 -13.96 8.53
N ALA A 16 6.24 -14.17 9.39
CA ALA A 16 6.00 -14.68 10.75
C ALA A 16 5.12 -13.71 11.54
N ILE A 17 5.41 -12.40 11.47
CA ILE A 17 4.61 -11.35 12.10
C ILE A 17 3.14 -11.42 11.66
N GLN A 18 2.85 -11.61 10.38
CA GLN A 18 1.45 -11.76 9.90
C GLN A 18 0.72 -12.94 10.57
N THR A 19 1.44 -14.03 10.84
CA THR A 19 0.88 -15.21 11.53
C THR A 19 0.63 -14.91 13.00
N GLU A 20 1.60 -14.33 13.68
CA GLU A 20 1.49 -13.97 15.09
C GLU A 20 0.37 -12.95 15.35
N VAL A 21 0.20 -11.97 14.44
CA VAL A 21 -0.90 -11.01 14.49
C VAL A 21 -2.26 -11.72 14.41
N ARG A 22 -2.44 -12.61 13.43
CA ARG A 22 -3.70 -13.38 13.31
C ARG A 22 -3.99 -14.19 14.57
N GLU A 23 -2.98 -14.85 15.12
CA GLU A 23 -3.11 -15.62 16.36
C GLU A 23 -3.49 -14.71 17.55
N HIS A 24 -2.83 -13.56 17.67
CA HIS A 24 -3.09 -12.58 18.74
C HIS A 24 -4.54 -12.08 18.74
N PHE A 25 -5.09 -11.77 17.57
CA PHE A 25 -6.47 -11.28 17.45
C PHE A 25 -7.52 -12.41 17.26
N GLY A 26 -7.09 -13.67 17.17
CA GLY A 26 -7.97 -14.80 16.89
C GLY A 26 -8.60 -14.77 15.49
N TRP A 27 -7.96 -14.11 14.53
CA TRP A 27 -8.43 -14.04 13.14
C TRP A 27 -8.12 -15.32 12.37
N LYS A 28 -9.02 -15.70 11.46
CA LYS A 28 -8.92 -16.95 10.71
C LYS A 28 -8.15 -16.74 9.42
N LEU A 29 -7.18 -17.60 9.14
CA LEU A 29 -6.47 -17.58 7.85
C LEU A 29 -7.40 -17.79 6.63
N ASP A 30 -8.51 -18.49 6.82
CA ASP A 30 -9.45 -18.79 5.74
C ASP A 30 -10.15 -17.53 5.19
N THR A 31 -10.32 -16.47 5.99
CA THR A 31 -10.94 -15.22 5.51
C THR A 31 -9.99 -14.48 4.57
N ASP A 32 -8.72 -14.32 4.96
CA ASP A 32 -7.67 -13.76 4.09
C ASP A 32 -7.50 -14.60 2.81
N THR A 33 -7.50 -15.92 2.94
CA THR A 33 -7.36 -16.84 1.79
C THR A 33 -8.53 -16.72 0.82
N SER A 34 -9.75 -16.63 1.34
CA SER A 34 -10.96 -16.46 0.53
C SER A 34 -10.96 -15.10 -0.16
N SER A 35 -10.65 -14.02 0.57
CA SER A 35 -10.54 -12.66 -0.01
C SER A 35 -9.51 -12.60 -1.13
N ALA A 36 -8.33 -13.22 -0.95
CA ALA A 36 -7.28 -13.21 -1.95
C ALA A 36 -7.70 -13.95 -3.24
N ARG A 37 -8.36 -15.10 -3.10
CA ARG A 37 -8.88 -15.86 -4.25
C ARG A 37 -9.98 -15.09 -4.98
N SER A 38 -10.93 -14.52 -4.26
CA SER A 38 -12.04 -13.75 -4.86
C SER A 38 -11.55 -12.49 -5.56
N MET A 39 -10.61 -11.74 -4.96
CA MET A 39 -10.00 -10.58 -5.61
C MET A 39 -9.27 -10.97 -6.89
N LEU A 40 -8.48 -12.06 -6.85
CA LEU A 40 -7.78 -12.54 -8.04
C LEU A 40 -8.76 -12.95 -9.14
N GLU A 41 -9.81 -13.69 -8.79
CA GLU A 41 -10.86 -14.12 -9.72
C GLU A 41 -11.56 -12.92 -10.35
N ALA A 42 -11.98 -11.93 -9.56
CA ALA A 42 -12.63 -10.70 -10.06
C ALA A 42 -11.73 -9.95 -11.04
N VAL A 43 -10.45 -9.78 -10.72
CA VAL A 43 -9.49 -9.07 -11.56
C VAL A 43 -9.18 -9.86 -12.84
N GLU A 44 -9.07 -11.19 -12.77
CA GLU A 44 -8.78 -12.04 -13.93
C GLU A 44 -9.97 -12.29 -14.85
N ALA A 45 -11.19 -12.24 -14.32
CA ALA A 45 -12.42 -12.27 -15.11
C ALA A 45 -12.69 -10.93 -15.83
N SER A 46 -12.10 -9.83 -15.34
CA SER A 46 -12.25 -8.52 -15.96
C SER A 46 -11.70 -8.49 -17.40
N GLN A 47 -12.33 -7.69 -18.26
CA GLN A 47 -11.86 -7.46 -19.64
C GLN A 47 -10.95 -6.22 -19.75
N ILE A 48 -10.32 -5.82 -18.64
CA ILE A 48 -9.50 -4.61 -18.56
C ILE A 48 -8.04 -4.97 -18.84
N ASP A 49 -7.49 -4.51 -19.98
CA ASP A 49 -6.11 -4.84 -20.42
C ASP A 49 -5.07 -4.53 -19.33
N ASN A 50 -5.17 -3.34 -18.71
CA ASN A 50 -4.27 -2.86 -17.66
C ASN A 50 -4.21 -3.77 -16.42
N TRP A 51 -5.19 -4.65 -16.23
CA TRP A 51 -5.29 -5.53 -15.07
C TRP A 51 -4.76 -6.93 -15.33
N THR A 52 -4.42 -7.26 -16.58
CA THR A 52 -3.84 -8.55 -16.95
C THR A 52 -2.49 -8.79 -16.23
N ARG A 53 -2.15 -10.06 -15.97
CA ARG A 53 -0.87 -10.42 -15.30
C ARG A 53 0.37 -9.76 -15.91
N PRO A 54 0.55 -9.70 -17.25
CA PRO A 54 1.70 -9.02 -17.84
C PRO A 54 1.73 -7.51 -17.54
N ARG A 55 0.57 -6.84 -17.52
CA ARG A 55 0.47 -5.41 -17.20
C ARG A 55 0.75 -5.14 -15.73
N ARG A 56 0.25 -5.99 -14.81
CA ARG A 56 0.59 -5.90 -13.38
C ARG A 56 2.10 -6.03 -13.15
N ALA A 57 2.74 -7.00 -13.81
CA ALA A 57 4.21 -7.16 -13.74
C ALA A 57 4.96 -5.96 -14.35
N ALA A 58 4.49 -5.44 -15.49
CA ALA A 58 5.07 -4.25 -16.12
C ALA A 58 4.96 -3.00 -15.23
N ASN A 59 3.86 -2.86 -14.48
CA ASN A 59 3.66 -1.79 -13.51
C ASN A 59 4.70 -1.86 -12.38
N VAL A 60 4.91 -3.04 -11.78
CA VAL A 60 5.98 -3.26 -10.79
C VAL A 60 7.35 -2.90 -11.38
N ALA A 61 7.67 -3.38 -12.60
CA ALA A 61 8.93 -3.04 -13.26
C ALA A 61 9.09 -1.53 -13.52
N GLY A 62 8.00 -0.82 -13.86
CA GLY A 62 7.99 0.62 -14.03
C GLY A 62 8.29 1.37 -12.73
N LEU A 63 7.70 0.93 -11.62
CA LEU A 63 7.93 1.50 -10.29
C LEU A 63 9.37 1.27 -9.82
N ILE A 64 9.90 0.04 -9.97
CA ILE A 64 11.31 -0.28 -9.67
C ILE A 64 12.25 0.66 -10.47
N ARG A 65 12.01 0.87 -11.76
CA ARG A 65 12.81 1.80 -12.57
C ARG A 65 12.74 3.24 -12.05
N ARG A 66 11.58 3.68 -11.57
CA ARG A 66 11.38 5.05 -11.06
C ARG A 66 12.04 5.26 -9.70
N MET A 67 11.98 4.26 -8.81
CA MET A 67 12.40 4.36 -7.41
C MET A 67 13.83 3.90 -7.16
N VAL A 68 14.34 2.93 -7.92
CA VAL A 68 15.65 2.28 -7.63
C VAL A 68 16.74 2.74 -8.58
N LEU A 69 16.44 2.86 -9.89
CA LEU A 69 17.47 3.20 -10.88
C LEU A 69 17.87 4.67 -10.88
N ARG A 70 17.21 5.51 -10.07
CA ARG A 70 17.54 6.92 -9.87
C ARG A 70 17.61 7.18 -8.37
N PRO A 71 18.64 7.86 -7.86
CA PRO A 71 18.74 8.21 -6.44
C PRO A 71 17.62 9.18 -6.09
N THR A 72 16.49 8.64 -5.67
CA THR A 72 15.24 9.35 -5.43
C THR A 72 14.75 8.93 -4.07
N GLU A 73 14.52 9.90 -3.20
CA GLU A 73 13.88 9.63 -1.92
C GLU A 73 12.45 9.12 -2.16
N VAL A 74 12.03 8.12 -1.39
CA VAL A 74 10.66 7.61 -1.39
C VAL A 74 10.05 7.93 -0.02
N ALA A 75 9.13 8.88 -0.02
CA ALA A 75 8.37 9.23 1.17
C ALA A 75 7.10 8.40 1.27
N VAL A 76 6.97 7.60 2.32
CA VAL A 76 5.78 6.81 2.62
C VAL A 76 4.87 7.63 3.54
N LEU A 77 3.64 7.89 3.10
CA LEU A 77 2.65 8.67 3.84
C LEU A 77 1.83 7.72 4.72
N GLY A 78 1.94 7.87 6.03
CA GLY A 78 1.14 7.19 7.04
C GLY A 78 -0.15 7.94 7.37
N ALA A 79 -1.00 7.33 8.19
CA ALA A 79 -2.33 7.85 8.47
C ALA A 79 -2.36 9.17 9.27
N ALA A 80 -1.27 9.54 9.95
CA ALA A 80 -1.17 10.80 10.70
C ALA A 80 -0.43 11.89 9.92
N VAL A 81 -0.27 11.72 8.61
CA VAL A 81 0.47 12.69 7.79
C VAL A 81 -0.24 14.03 7.73
N GLU A 82 0.53 15.10 7.94
CA GLU A 82 0.07 16.47 7.87
C GLU A 82 0.57 17.19 6.61
N ALA A 83 -0.15 18.24 6.21
CA ALA A 83 0.15 18.99 4.99
C ALA A 83 1.57 19.56 4.99
N ASP A 84 2.07 20.03 6.14
CA ASP A 84 3.40 20.63 6.27
C ASP A 84 4.53 19.61 6.08
N GLU A 85 4.33 18.35 6.50
CA GLU A 85 5.26 17.25 6.22
C GLU A 85 5.39 17.01 4.71
N VAL A 86 4.26 16.97 4.00
CA VAL A 86 4.25 16.80 2.55
C VAL A 86 4.89 18.00 1.84
N LEU A 87 4.60 19.23 2.29
CA LEU A 87 5.22 20.43 1.73
C LEU A 87 6.76 20.38 1.82
N ARG A 88 7.31 19.99 2.98
CA ARG A 88 8.77 19.83 3.17
C ARG A 88 9.37 18.80 2.24
N VAL A 89 8.72 17.64 2.07
CA VAL A 89 9.20 16.61 1.15
C VAL A 89 9.14 17.05 -0.32
N LEU A 90 8.15 17.88 -0.69
CA LEU A 90 8.03 18.38 -2.06
C LEU A 90 9.12 19.39 -2.47
N GLU A 91 9.88 19.94 -1.52
CA GLU A 91 11.02 20.84 -1.78
C GLU A 91 12.21 20.11 -2.44
N ARG A 92 12.25 18.78 -2.32
CA ARG A 92 13.29 17.89 -2.87
C ARG A 92 12.71 16.93 -3.91
N PRO A 93 13.54 16.31 -4.78
CA PRO A 93 13.07 15.32 -5.75
C PRO A 93 12.73 13.99 -5.05
N ALA A 94 11.57 13.92 -4.43
CA ALA A 94 11.03 12.73 -3.79
C ALA A 94 9.81 12.17 -4.54
N LEU A 95 9.64 10.85 -4.52
CA LEU A 95 8.41 10.16 -4.89
C LEU A 95 7.59 9.90 -3.64
N LEU A 96 6.27 9.95 -3.77
CA LEU A 96 5.35 9.66 -2.66
C LEU A 96 4.75 8.27 -2.83
N VAL A 97 4.54 7.55 -1.74
CA VAL A 97 3.74 6.33 -1.66
C VAL A 97 2.76 6.51 -0.53
N ALA A 98 1.45 6.50 -0.83
CA ALA A 98 0.44 6.70 0.20
C ALA A 98 -0.06 5.36 0.75
N ALA A 99 -0.11 5.23 2.08
CA ALA A 99 -0.84 4.15 2.73
C ALA A 99 -2.30 4.54 2.86
N ASP A 100 -3.15 3.84 2.12
CA ASP A 100 -4.59 3.91 2.17
C ASP A 100 -5.12 5.36 2.14
N GLY A 101 -5.93 5.80 3.11
CA GLY A 101 -6.56 7.11 3.13
C GLY A 101 -5.60 8.30 3.22
N SER A 102 -4.31 8.07 3.54
CA SER A 102 -3.30 9.15 3.65
C SER A 102 -3.11 9.95 2.36
N ALA A 103 -3.48 9.40 1.19
CA ALA A 103 -3.50 10.13 -0.07
C ALA A 103 -4.40 11.39 -0.01
N GLY A 104 -5.41 11.39 0.87
CA GLY A 104 -6.31 12.52 1.06
C GLY A 104 -5.62 13.81 1.54
N VAL A 105 -4.44 13.70 2.17
CA VAL A 105 -3.65 14.88 2.58
C VAL A 105 -3.26 15.74 1.37
N LEU A 106 -3.06 15.13 0.19
CA LEU A 106 -2.63 15.84 -1.01
C LEU A 106 -3.67 16.87 -1.46
N SER A 107 -4.96 16.56 -1.27
CA SER A 107 -6.09 17.43 -1.62
C SER A 107 -6.34 18.53 -0.59
N THR A 108 -5.59 18.54 0.52
CA THR A 108 -5.60 19.65 1.50
C THR A 108 -4.56 20.73 1.18
N LEU A 109 -3.66 20.46 0.23
CA LEU A 109 -2.61 21.39 -0.19
C LEU A 109 -3.18 22.48 -1.13
N PRO A 110 -2.52 23.64 -1.25
CA PRO A 110 -2.89 24.65 -2.25
C PRO A 110 -2.84 24.07 -3.68
N ASP A 111 -3.78 24.44 -4.55
CA ASP A 111 -4.03 23.81 -5.87
C ASP A 111 -2.78 23.46 -6.69
N SER A 112 -1.88 24.42 -6.91
CA SER A 112 -0.66 24.19 -7.71
C SER A 112 0.30 23.20 -7.04
N THR A 113 0.29 23.15 -5.71
CA THR A 113 1.08 22.22 -4.91
C THR A 113 0.42 20.86 -4.82
N ALA A 114 -0.91 20.80 -4.72
CA ALA A 114 -1.69 19.57 -4.76
C ALA A 114 -1.44 18.82 -6.08
N GLU A 115 -1.56 19.48 -7.23
CA GLU A 115 -1.29 18.85 -8.54
C GLU A 115 0.17 18.37 -8.66
N ARG A 116 1.13 19.14 -8.14
CA ARG A 116 2.53 18.69 -8.06
C ARG A 116 2.66 17.45 -7.18
N ALA A 117 1.98 17.39 -6.04
CA ALA A 117 2.02 16.25 -5.13
C ALA A 117 1.40 15.00 -5.76
N TRP A 118 0.21 15.13 -6.36
CA TRP A 118 -0.45 14.06 -7.11
C TRP A 118 0.44 13.54 -8.26
N SER A 119 1.15 14.41 -8.98
CA SER A 119 2.10 13.99 -10.02
C SER A 119 3.30 13.19 -9.50
N ARG A 120 3.66 13.37 -8.23
CA ARG A 120 4.77 12.67 -7.55
C ARG A 120 4.31 11.43 -6.78
N LEU A 121 3.01 11.22 -6.60
CA LEU A 121 2.45 10.00 -6.04
C LEU A 121 2.70 8.84 -7.00
N ALA A 122 3.62 7.96 -6.64
CA ALA A 122 4.04 6.85 -7.46
C ALA A 122 3.03 5.70 -7.42
N CYS A 123 2.48 5.42 -6.24
CA CYS A 123 1.43 4.44 -6.02
C CYS A 123 0.74 4.67 -4.67
N ILE A 124 -0.37 3.99 -4.46
CA ILE A 124 -1.00 3.82 -3.15
C ILE A 124 -0.98 2.34 -2.75
N VAL A 125 -0.99 2.05 -1.44
CA VAL A 125 -1.15 0.70 -0.89
C VAL A 125 -2.37 0.70 0.00
N SER A 126 -3.40 -0.08 -0.31
CA SER A 126 -4.71 0.02 0.34
C SER A 126 -5.44 -1.32 0.28
N ASP A 127 -6.24 -1.62 1.29
CA ASP A 127 -7.22 -2.71 1.29
C ASP A 127 -8.63 -2.26 0.84
N GLY A 128 -8.76 -0.99 0.41
CA GLY A 128 -9.96 -0.40 -0.16
C GLY A 128 -10.67 0.61 0.73
N ASP A 129 -10.36 0.70 2.03
CA ASP A 129 -11.20 1.42 3.00
C ASP A 129 -10.82 2.90 3.27
N GLY A 130 -9.77 3.42 2.63
CA GLY A 130 -9.25 4.79 2.81
C GLY A 130 -10.11 5.94 2.30
N GLY A 131 -11.35 5.68 1.90
CA GLY A 131 -12.33 6.69 1.55
C GLY A 131 -11.91 7.59 0.39
N GLN A 132 -12.18 8.90 0.51
CA GLN A 132 -12.04 9.84 -0.62
C GLN A 132 -10.60 9.97 -1.13
N GLY A 133 -9.59 9.84 -0.26
CA GLY A 133 -8.18 9.90 -0.69
C GLY A 133 -7.84 8.75 -1.64
N THR A 134 -8.21 7.53 -1.28
CA THR A 134 -8.04 6.32 -2.10
C THR A 134 -8.85 6.42 -3.40
N ILE A 135 -10.10 6.87 -3.33
CA ILE A 135 -10.97 7.04 -4.51
C ILE A 135 -10.40 8.08 -5.48
N GLU A 136 -9.89 9.21 -5.00
CA GLU A 136 -9.30 10.25 -5.84
C GLU A 136 -8.03 9.73 -6.54
N ALA A 137 -7.16 9.02 -5.81
CA ALA A 137 -5.98 8.39 -6.38
C ALA A 137 -6.34 7.41 -7.53
N VAL A 138 -7.36 6.58 -7.33
CA VAL A 138 -7.87 5.67 -8.36
C VAL A 138 -8.41 6.44 -9.58
N LYS A 139 -9.23 7.47 -9.36
CA LYS A 139 -9.79 8.29 -10.45
C LYS A 139 -8.72 9.04 -11.25
N ARG A 140 -7.60 9.38 -10.60
CA ARG A 140 -6.41 9.99 -11.24
C ARG A 140 -5.53 8.96 -11.96
N GLY A 141 -5.87 7.67 -11.94
CA GLY A 141 -5.10 6.61 -12.60
C GLY A 141 -3.80 6.25 -11.88
N ILE A 142 -3.67 6.59 -10.60
CA ILE A 142 -2.50 6.25 -9.79
C ILE A 142 -2.46 4.73 -9.57
N PRO A 143 -1.30 4.07 -9.74
CA PRO A 143 -1.17 2.64 -9.46
C PRO A 143 -1.58 2.26 -8.03
N VAL A 144 -2.32 1.17 -7.89
CA VAL A 144 -2.81 0.66 -6.61
C VAL A 144 -2.19 -0.70 -6.32
N PHE A 145 -1.53 -0.81 -5.16
CA PHE A 145 -1.24 -2.09 -4.52
C PHE A 145 -2.46 -2.47 -3.69
N LEU A 146 -3.39 -3.18 -4.31
CA LEU A 146 -4.65 -3.56 -3.68
C LEU A 146 -4.44 -4.80 -2.82
N HIS A 147 -4.73 -4.69 -1.54
CA HIS A 147 -4.54 -5.75 -0.56
C HIS A 147 -5.84 -6.51 -0.32
N ALA A 148 -5.80 -7.82 -0.51
CA ALA A 148 -6.90 -8.69 -0.14
C ALA A 148 -6.87 -8.95 1.37
N HIS A 149 -7.75 -8.27 2.09
CA HIS A 149 -7.95 -8.42 3.54
C HIS A 149 -9.27 -9.14 3.84
N GLY A 150 -9.26 -10.11 4.76
CA GLY A 150 -10.42 -10.94 5.06
C GLY A 150 -11.68 -10.19 5.53
N ASP A 151 -11.52 -9.00 6.11
CA ASP A 151 -12.61 -8.19 6.65
C ASP A 151 -13.07 -7.05 5.73
N ASN A 152 -12.35 -6.80 4.62
CA ASN A 152 -12.56 -5.62 3.75
C ASN A 152 -13.06 -6.02 2.35
N PHE A 153 -13.78 -7.14 2.25
CA PHE A 153 -14.26 -7.65 0.96
C PHE A 153 -15.02 -6.60 0.15
N ALA A 154 -16.02 -5.98 0.77
CA ALA A 154 -16.86 -4.98 0.12
C ALA A 154 -16.07 -3.72 -0.30
N GLU A 155 -15.04 -3.36 0.47
CA GLU A 155 -14.27 -2.14 0.23
C GLU A 155 -13.36 -2.29 -1.00
N TRP A 156 -12.57 -3.37 -1.08
CA TRP A 156 -11.75 -3.58 -2.27
C TRP A 156 -12.62 -3.89 -3.51
N GLU A 157 -13.77 -4.56 -3.35
CA GLU A 157 -14.69 -4.81 -4.46
C GLU A 157 -15.25 -3.50 -5.01
N SER A 158 -15.74 -2.62 -4.13
CA SER A 158 -16.21 -1.28 -4.51
C SER A 158 -15.11 -0.46 -5.19
N LEU A 159 -13.87 -0.53 -4.69
CA LEU A 159 -12.76 0.19 -5.30
C LEU A 159 -12.44 -0.33 -6.72
N LEU A 160 -12.53 -1.64 -6.96
CA LEU A 160 -12.41 -2.21 -8.30
C LEU A 160 -13.54 -1.73 -9.22
N GLU A 161 -14.79 -1.69 -8.75
CA GLU A 161 -15.91 -1.15 -9.54
C GLU A 161 -15.68 0.32 -9.93
N ILE A 162 -15.23 1.15 -8.98
CA ILE A 162 -14.90 2.55 -9.22
C ILE A 162 -13.79 2.65 -10.27
N ALA A 163 -12.71 1.88 -10.13
CA ALA A 163 -11.58 1.87 -11.05
C ALA A 163 -12.01 1.44 -12.47
N ALA A 164 -12.81 0.38 -12.57
CA ALA A 164 -13.35 -0.14 -13.82
C ALA A 164 -14.28 0.87 -14.53
N GLY A 165 -14.99 1.71 -13.76
CA GLY A 165 -15.86 2.76 -14.29
C GLY A 165 -15.11 3.99 -14.84
N THR A 166 -13.80 4.10 -14.64
CA THR A 166 -13.01 5.20 -15.20
C THR A 166 -12.63 4.95 -16.67
N ALA A 167 -12.43 6.02 -17.44
CA ALA A 167 -12.01 5.92 -18.84
C ALA A 167 -10.64 5.22 -19.01
N THR A 168 -9.77 5.35 -18.02
CA THR A 168 -8.47 4.68 -17.97
C THR A 168 -8.30 4.05 -16.58
N PRO A 169 -8.72 2.78 -16.40
CA PRO A 169 -8.61 2.10 -15.12
C PRO A 169 -7.19 2.14 -14.56
N SER A 170 -7.09 2.46 -13.27
CA SER A 170 -5.82 2.53 -12.56
C SER A 170 -5.07 1.20 -12.67
N PRO A 171 -3.73 1.22 -12.85
CA PRO A 171 -2.92 0.00 -12.81
C PRO A 171 -3.02 -0.68 -11.45
N LEU A 172 -3.06 -2.01 -11.44
CA LEU A 172 -3.15 -2.79 -10.21
C LEU A 172 -1.90 -3.64 -9.98
N VAL A 173 -1.58 -3.85 -8.70
CA VAL A 173 -0.74 -4.93 -8.20
C VAL A 173 -1.50 -5.56 -7.04
N LEU A 174 -1.70 -6.87 -7.08
CA LEU A 174 -2.48 -7.56 -6.05
C LEU A 174 -1.57 -8.06 -4.95
N THR A 175 -1.93 -7.78 -3.70
CA THR A 175 -1.19 -8.25 -2.52
C THR A 175 -2.08 -9.04 -1.58
N HIS A 176 -1.49 -9.92 -0.78
CA HIS A 176 -2.19 -10.75 0.19
C HIS A 176 -1.28 -11.02 1.41
N GLN A 177 -1.83 -11.61 2.47
CA GLN A 177 -1.10 -11.93 3.71
C GLN A 177 -1.19 -13.42 4.10
N THR A 178 -1.32 -14.32 3.11
CA THR A 178 -1.37 -15.78 3.34
C THR A 178 0.03 -16.40 3.30
N PRO A 179 0.28 -17.52 4.03
CA PRO A 179 1.59 -18.18 4.05
C PRO A 179 1.89 -18.93 2.74
N THR A 180 0.87 -19.23 1.94
CA THR A 180 1.01 -19.90 0.65
C THR A 180 1.15 -18.88 -0.48
N THR A 181 1.99 -19.19 -1.45
CA THR A 181 2.12 -18.39 -2.68
C THR A 181 0.84 -18.49 -3.51
N ILE A 182 0.32 -17.34 -3.94
CA ILE A 182 -0.83 -17.26 -4.86
C ILE A 182 -0.33 -16.69 -6.20
N PRO A 183 -0.31 -17.49 -7.29
CA PRO A 183 0.18 -17.03 -8.59
C PRO A 183 -0.58 -15.79 -9.09
N GLY A 184 0.14 -14.70 -9.36
CA GLY A 184 -0.45 -13.43 -9.81
C GLY A 184 -0.73 -12.43 -8.70
N MET A 185 -0.40 -12.76 -7.45
CA MET A 185 -0.39 -11.87 -6.29
C MET A 185 0.98 -11.90 -5.61
N HIS A 186 1.20 -10.96 -4.69
CA HIS A 186 2.45 -10.80 -3.95
C HIS A 186 2.22 -10.73 -2.44
N ASN A 187 3.19 -11.18 -1.65
CA ASN A 187 3.20 -10.96 -0.20
C ASN A 187 4.58 -10.41 0.19
N PRO A 188 4.76 -9.07 0.18
CA PRO A 188 6.01 -8.44 0.60
C PRO A 188 6.16 -8.36 2.13
N GLY A 189 5.17 -8.81 2.90
CA GLY A 189 5.07 -8.57 4.34
C GLY A 189 4.20 -7.37 4.70
N GLY A 190 4.24 -6.99 5.97
CA GLY A 190 3.40 -5.93 6.53
C GLY A 190 2.01 -6.43 6.94
N PHE A 191 1.36 -5.62 7.76
CA PHE A 191 0.09 -5.88 8.41
C PHE A 191 -0.85 -4.67 8.37
N THR A 192 -0.37 -3.47 8.71
CA THR A 192 -1.13 -2.22 8.51
C THR A 192 -0.74 -1.60 7.18
N ASP A 193 -1.60 -0.78 6.55
CA ASP A 193 -1.26 -0.21 5.24
C ASP A 193 0.01 0.64 5.25
N GLY A 194 0.31 1.28 6.39
CA GLY A 194 1.55 2.06 6.59
C GLY A 194 2.80 1.21 6.49
N ASP A 195 2.88 0.15 7.30
CA ASP A 195 4.04 -0.77 7.27
C ASP A 195 4.06 -1.64 6.00
N ARG A 196 2.89 -1.94 5.41
CA ARG A 196 2.76 -2.66 4.14
C ARG A 196 3.29 -1.83 2.99
N ALA A 197 3.04 -0.53 2.99
CA ALA A 197 3.65 0.39 2.03
C ALA A 197 5.19 0.38 2.13
N ALA A 198 5.73 0.40 3.35
CA ALA A 198 7.18 0.25 3.56
C ALA A 198 7.70 -1.11 3.07
N CYS A 199 6.99 -2.21 3.35
CA CYS A 199 7.35 -3.55 2.87
C CYS A 199 7.34 -3.63 1.33
N VAL A 200 6.34 -3.06 0.67
CA VAL A 200 6.25 -2.99 -0.80
C VAL A 200 7.46 -2.24 -1.38
N VAL A 201 7.79 -1.07 -0.82
CA VAL A 201 8.91 -0.23 -1.27
C VAL A 201 10.25 -0.95 -1.05
N ARG A 202 10.44 -1.60 0.10
CA ARG A 202 11.62 -2.40 0.41
C ARG A 202 11.77 -3.62 -0.50
N SER A 203 10.66 -4.30 -0.78
CA SER A 203 10.61 -5.45 -1.68
C SER A 203 11.00 -5.09 -3.12
N MET A 204 10.74 -3.85 -3.56
CA MET A 204 11.22 -3.33 -4.84
C MET A 204 12.74 -3.08 -4.88
N GLY A 205 13.41 -3.08 -3.74
CA GLY A 205 14.85 -2.85 -3.62
C GLY A 205 15.24 -1.42 -3.26
N VAL A 206 14.30 -0.56 -2.84
CA VAL A 206 14.62 0.79 -2.35
C VAL A 206 15.36 0.66 -1.01
N PRO A 207 16.58 1.21 -0.86
CA PRO A 207 17.36 1.07 0.35
C PRO A 207 16.78 1.88 1.52
N ASN A 208 17.05 1.47 2.77
CA ASN A 208 16.44 2.09 3.96
C ASN A 208 16.73 3.60 4.03
N GLU A 209 17.97 3.99 3.74
CA GLU A 209 18.42 5.37 3.73
C GLU A 209 17.73 6.27 2.70
N ALA A 210 17.03 5.68 1.72
CA ALA A 210 16.23 6.40 0.74
C ALA A 210 14.73 6.45 1.09
N ILE A 211 14.32 5.83 2.20
CA ILE A 211 12.92 5.83 2.64
C ILE A 211 12.75 6.85 3.76
N THR A 212 11.70 7.64 3.69
CA THR A 212 11.28 8.53 4.78
C THR A 212 9.82 8.25 5.10
N MET A 213 9.51 7.97 6.36
CA MET A 213 8.15 7.78 6.83
C MET A 213 7.60 9.14 7.29
N LEU A 214 6.41 9.53 6.81
CA LEU A 214 5.72 10.76 7.22
C LEU A 214 4.40 10.38 7.90
N GLY A 215 4.06 11.00 9.02
CA GLY A 215 2.79 10.69 9.69
C GLY A 215 2.62 9.24 10.13
N THR A 216 3.72 8.48 10.27
CA THR A 216 3.72 7.14 10.84
C THR A 216 3.91 7.28 12.34
N ARG A 217 2.87 6.96 13.12
CA ARG A 217 2.83 7.23 14.56
C ARG A 217 2.27 6.03 15.30
N ILE A 218 2.82 5.76 16.49
CA ILE A 218 2.38 4.67 17.38
C ILE A 218 1.62 5.16 18.61
N ASP A 219 1.62 6.48 18.83
CA ASP A 219 1.08 7.15 20.01
C ASP A 219 -0.26 7.85 19.74
N VAL A 220 -0.66 7.98 18.48
CA VAL A 220 -1.90 8.65 18.08
C VAL A 220 -2.53 7.97 16.86
N VAL A 221 -3.87 7.92 16.84
CA VAL A 221 -4.62 7.51 15.65
C VAL A 221 -4.66 8.68 14.67
N GLY A 222 -4.03 8.51 13.52
CA GLY A 222 -3.96 9.55 12.50
C GLY A 222 -5.30 9.84 11.83
N ARG A 223 -5.50 11.10 11.41
CA ARG A 223 -6.74 11.61 10.78
C ARG A 223 -7.18 10.80 9.55
N TRP A 224 -6.24 10.19 8.84
CA TRP A 224 -6.48 9.42 7.62
C TRP A 224 -6.63 7.93 7.87
N SER A 225 -6.83 7.51 9.12
CA SER A 225 -7.14 6.12 9.46
C SER A 225 -8.58 5.78 9.07
N GLY A 226 -8.80 4.59 8.52
CA GLY A 226 -10.13 3.98 8.41
C GLY A 226 -10.83 3.82 9.77
N MET A 227 -12.14 3.54 9.72
CA MET A 227 -12.98 3.36 10.91
C MET A 227 -12.53 2.13 11.71
N THR A 228 -12.11 2.30 12.97
CA THR A 228 -11.72 1.17 13.83
C THR A 228 -11.94 1.53 15.30
N ASP A 229 -12.19 0.51 16.13
CA ASP A 229 -12.12 0.61 17.58
C ASP A 229 -10.74 1.14 18.04
N PRO A 230 -10.66 2.23 18.82
CA PRO A 230 -9.40 2.82 19.27
C PRO A 230 -8.46 1.83 19.98
N ASP A 231 -8.98 0.93 20.83
CA ASP A 231 -8.14 0.01 21.62
C ASP A 231 -7.48 -1.04 20.73
N THR A 232 -8.27 -1.62 19.82
CA THR A 232 -7.77 -2.50 18.77
C THR A 232 -6.75 -1.79 17.89
N LYS A 233 -7.01 -0.53 17.51
CA LYS A 233 -6.10 0.26 16.68
C LYS A 233 -4.75 0.48 17.35
N MET A 234 -4.71 0.81 18.64
CA MET A 234 -3.45 0.99 19.38
C MET A 234 -2.61 -0.29 19.42
N GLN A 235 -3.24 -1.46 19.58
CA GLN A 235 -2.52 -2.74 19.49
C GLN A 235 -1.97 -2.98 18.08
N LYS A 236 -2.74 -2.68 17.02
CA LYS A 236 -2.27 -2.77 15.63
C LYS A 236 -1.03 -1.89 15.39
N LEU A 237 -0.95 -0.71 16.02
CA LEU A 237 0.23 0.18 15.91
C LEU A 237 1.50 -0.41 16.54
N GLN A 238 1.39 -1.23 17.59
CA GLN A 238 2.54 -1.95 18.15
C GLN A 238 3.09 -3.00 17.18
N TRP A 239 2.20 -3.65 16.42
CA TRP A 239 2.60 -4.58 15.36
C TRP A 239 3.27 -3.83 14.20
N MET A 240 2.75 -2.66 13.84
CA MET A 240 3.39 -1.76 12.85
C MET A 240 4.81 -1.39 13.28
N ASP A 241 5.03 -0.99 14.55
CA ASP A 241 6.38 -0.73 15.10
C ASP A 241 7.31 -1.92 14.88
N ARG A 242 6.86 -3.13 15.23
CA ARG A 242 7.67 -4.34 15.07
C ARG A 242 8.04 -4.59 13.61
N VAL A 243 7.11 -4.41 12.66
CA VAL A 243 7.40 -4.53 11.22
C VAL A 243 8.46 -3.52 10.79
N LEU A 244 8.30 -2.25 11.14
CA LEU A 244 9.22 -1.18 10.73
C LEU A 244 10.62 -1.37 11.36
N ARG A 245 10.72 -1.83 12.61
CA ARG A 245 11.99 -2.22 13.23
C ARG A 245 12.64 -3.40 12.53
N THR A 246 11.86 -4.39 12.12
CA THR A 246 12.34 -5.54 11.34
C THR A 246 12.91 -5.09 9.99
N LEU A 247 12.30 -4.07 9.37
CA LEU A 247 12.82 -3.44 8.16
C LEU A 247 14.02 -2.52 8.41
N GLN A 248 14.33 -2.18 9.67
CA GLN A 248 15.33 -1.17 10.07
C GLN A 248 15.05 0.20 9.46
N ILE A 249 13.77 0.61 9.47
CA ILE A 249 13.32 1.93 9.01
C ILE A 249 13.03 2.81 10.21
N ASP A 250 13.63 4.00 10.23
CA ASP A 250 13.33 5.06 11.20
C ASP A 250 12.04 5.79 10.81
N TYR A 251 11.21 6.14 11.80
CA TYR A 251 9.91 6.77 11.61
C TYR A 251 9.50 7.65 12.79
#